data_AF-A0A2N0M336-F1
#
_entry.id   AF-A0A2N0M336-F1
#
_cell.length_a   1.000
_cell.length_b   1.000
_cell.length_c   1.000
_cell.angle_alpha   90.00
_cell.angle_beta   90.00
_cell.angle_gamma   90.00
#
_symmetry.space_group_name_H-M   'P 1'
#
loop_
_entity.id
_entity.type
_entity.pdbx_description
1 polymer ?
#
loop_
_entity_poly.entity_id
_entity_poly.type
_entity_poly.pdbx_seq_one_letter_code
_entity_poly.pdbx_strand_id
1 'polypeptide(L)'
;MPINEVEIVSSCAECGTEFETMTVKKDNMMLTIKELAWCSKCQADRPQVRDVVGRLKSIEEEQQSYPKAVPAEPFPGQAAGR
;
A
#
# COMPACT_ATOMS: atom_id res chain seq x y z
N MET A 1 -21.00 -0.52 11.91
CA MET A 1 -20.36 0.00 13.14
C MET A 1 -19.13 0.79 12.72
N PRO A 2 -18.80 1.92 13.35
CA PRO A 2 -17.57 2.64 13.04
C PRO A 2 -16.36 1.77 13.44
N ILE A 3 -15.41 1.62 12.51
CA ILE A 3 -14.10 1.03 12.78
C ILE A 3 -13.29 2.10 13.52
N ASN A 4 -13.07 1.91 14.81
CA ASN A 4 -12.37 2.86 15.67
C ASN A 4 -10.88 2.56 15.81
N GLU A 5 -10.47 1.35 15.42
CA GLU A 5 -9.11 0.83 15.56
C GLU A 5 -8.64 0.27 14.23
N VAL A 6 -7.36 0.44 13.94
CA VAL A 6 -6.70 -0.08 12.74
C VAL A 6 -5.40 -0.76 13.14
N GLU A 7 -5.02 -1.76 12.37
CA GLU A 7 -3.71 -2.38 12.48
C GLU A 7 -2.72 -1.72 11.53
N ILE A 8 -1.54 -1.41 12.04
CA ILE A 8 -0.45 -0.76 11.31
C ILE A 8 0.77 -1.64 11.40
N VAL A 9 1.37 -1.94 10.27
CA VAL A 9 2.67 -2.61 10.17
C VAL A 9 3.76 -1.56 9.98
N SER A 10 4.82 -1.64 10.78
CA SER A 10 6.06 -0.89 10.61
C SER A 10 7.09 -1.77 9.91
N SER A 11 7.74 -1.25 8.88
CA SER A 11 8.70 -1.98 8.07
C SER A 11 9.91 -1.13 7.69
N CYS A 12 11.02 -1.79 7.37
CA CYS A 12 12.24 -1.14 6.89
C CYS A 12 12.00 -0.46 5.54
N ALA A 13 12.30 0.83 5.43
CA ALA A 13 12.14 1.58 4.17
C ALA A 13 13.02 1.05 3.02
N GLU A 14 14.15 0.42 3.34
CA GLU A 14 15.12 -0.05 2.34
C GLU A 14 14.81 -1.47 1.83
N CYS A 15 14.48 -2.39 2.73
CA CYS A 15 14.37 -3.82 2.39
C CYS A 15 12.98 -4.41 2.66
N GLY A 16 12.04 -3.63 3.18
CA GLY A 16 10.67 -4.05 3.47
C GLY A 16 10.54 -5.08 4.59
N THR A 17 11.59 -5.30 5.39
CA THR A 17 11.49 -6.22 6.54
C THR A 17 10.59 -5.61 7.60
N GLU A 18 9.55 -6.34 7.99
CA GLU A 18 8.63 -5.94 9.05
C GLU A 18 9.35 -5.92 10.41
N PHE A 19 9.10 -4.86 11.17
CA PHE A 19 9.60 -4.67 12.53
C PHE A 19 8.55 -5.06 13.55
N GLU A 20 7.34 -4.51 13.41
CA GLU A 20 6.25 -4.69 14.35
C GLU A 20 4.89 -4.42 13.69
N THR A 21 3.85 -5.00 14.25
CA THR A 21 2.46 -4.69 13.92
C THR A 21 1.76 -4.20 15.19
N MET A 22 1.09 -3.06 15.11
CA MET A 22 0.43 -2.41 16.25
C MET A 22 -1.02 -2.06 15.91
N THR A 23 -1.92 -2.23 16.89
CA THR A 23 -3.29 -1.75 16.80
C THR A 23 -3.38 -0.36 17.41
N VAL A 24 -3.86 0.62 16.64
CA VAL A 24 -4.00 2.00 17.09
C VAL A 24 -5.39 2.52 16.76
N LYS A 25 -5.85 3.53 17.51
CA LYS A 25 -7.07 4.24 17.16
C LYS A 25 -6.90 4.90 15.79
N LYS A 26 -7.97 4.93 15.00
CA LYS A 26 -7.98 5.56 13.66
C LYS A 26 -7.51 7.02 13.70
N ASP A 27 -7.83 7.76 14.75
CA ASP A 27 -7.39 9.17 14.85
C ASP A 27 -5.91 9.33 15.23
N ASN A 28 -5.25 8.25 15.66
CA ASN A 28 -3.87 8.23 16.15
C ASN A 28 -2.93 7.38 15.26
N MET A 29 -3.27 7.21 13.98
CA MET A 29 -2.58 6.27 13.09
C MET A 29 -1.09 6.57 12.85
N MET A 30 -0.62 7.81 13.01
CA MET A 30 0.81 8.19 12.93
C MET A 30 1.63 7.39 11.89
N LEU A 31 1.17 7.42 10.62
CA LEU A 31 1.77 6.66 9.51
C LEU A 31 3.11 7.22 9.03
N THR A 32 3.50 8.41 9.51
CA THR A 32 4.79 9.03 9.22
C THR A 32 5.58 9.14 10.51
N ILE A 33 6.79 8.60 10.51
CA ILE A 33 7.73 8.65 11.62
C ILE A 33 9.09 9.10 11.11
N LYS A 34 9.83 9.87 11.93
CA LYS A 34 11.19 10.35 11.60
C LYS A 34 12.29 9.54 12.28
N GLU A 35 11.91 8.61 13.15
CA GLU A 35 12.81 7.79 13.93
C GLU A 35 13.37 6.64 13.08
N LEU A 36 14.63 6.31 13.33
CA LEU A 36 15.28 5.15 12.74
C LEU A 36 15.03 3.92 13.62
N ALA A 37 14.88 2.75 13.00
CA ALA A 37 14.86 1.46 13.69
C ALA A 37 16.00 0.59 13.20
N TRP A 38 16.55 -0.21 14.10
CA TRP A 38 17.56 -1.21 13.76
C TRP A 38 16.94 -2.31 12.89
N CYS A 39 17.48 -2.51 11.68
CA CYS A 39 17.03 -3.57 10.79
C CYS A 39 17.99 -4.77 10.82
N SER A 40 17.48 -5.94 11.22
CA SER A 40 18.28 -7.18 11.27
C SER A 40 18.77 -7.65 9.90
N LYS A 41 18.02 -7.40 8.82
CA LYS A 41 18.46 -7.74 7.45
C LYS A 41 19.49 -6.77 6.89
N CYS A 42 19.31 -5.47 7.12
CA CYS A 42 20.25 -4.46 6.64
C CYS A 42 21.47 -4.28 7.57
N GLN A 43 21.40 -4.79 8.80
CA GLN A 43 22.39 -4.64 9.87
C GLN A 43 22.78 -3.16 10.11
N ALA A 44 21.78 -2.29 10.11
CA ALA A 44 21.95 -0.85 10.27
C ALA A 44 20.65 -0.19 10.77
N ASP A 45 20.76 1.01 11.34
CA ASP A 45 19.63 1.87 11.64
C ASP A 45 19.04 2.43 10.33
N ARG A 46 17.76 2.16 10.10
CA ARG A 46 17.06 2.51 8.86
C ARG A 46 15.77 3.27 9.13
N PRO A 47 15.33 4.12 8.18
CA PRO A 47 14.01 4.73 8.25
C PRO A 47 12.91 3.66 8.26
N GLN A 48 11.81 4.00 8.91
CA GLN A 48 10.64 3.13 9.02
C GLN A 48 9.53 3.64 8.09
N VAL A 49 8.84 2.71 7.44
CA VAL A 49 7.60 2.95 6.70
C VAL A 49 6.48 2.25 7.46
N ARG A 50 5.45 3.01 7.82
CA ARG A 50 4.24 2.49 8.44
C ARG A 50 3.11 2.46 7.43
N ASP A 51 2.39 1.34 7.39
CA ASP A 51 1.25 1.17 6.50
C ASP A 51 0.11 0.43 7.22
N VAL A 52 -1.12 0.63 6.75
CA VAL A 52 -2.29 -0.08 7.27
C VAL A 52 -2.27 -1.52 6.76
N VAL A 53 -2.39 -2.46 7.68
CA VAL A 53 -2.43 -3.89 7.36
C VAL A 53 -3.55 -4.17 6.36
N GLY A 54 -3.24 -4.95 5.33
CA GLY A 54 -4.21 -5.33 4.30
C GLY A 54 -4.36 -4.32 3.16
N ARG A 55 -3.81 -3.10 3.24
CA ARG A 55 -3.94 -2.11 2.15
C ARG A 55 -3.45 -2.65 0.80
N LEU A 56 -2.26 -3.24 0.76
CA LEU A 56 -1.71 -3.80 -0.47
C LEU A 56 -2.55 -4.96 -1.02
N LYS A 57 -3.06 -5.82 -0.13
CA LYS A 57 -3.93 -6.93 -0.50
C LYS A 57 -5.26 -6.42 -1.09
N SER A 58 -5.86 -5.39 -0.49
CA SER A 58 -7.08 -4.77 -1.03
C SER A 58 -6.84 -4.13 -2.39
N ILE A 59 -5.70 -3.46 -2.60
CA ILE A 59 -5.33 -2.93 -3.92
C ILE A 59 -5.24 -4.06 -4.96
N GLU A 60 -4.61 -5.17 -4.60
CA GLU A 60 -4.49 -6.33 -5.48
C GLU A 60 -5.86 -6.94 -5.81
N GLU A 61 -6.72 -7.15 -4.80
CA GLU A 61 -8.09 -7.64 -4.96
C GLU A 61 -8.93 -6.70 -5.85
N GLU A 62 -8.82 -5.39 -5.64
CA GLU A 62 -9.48 -4.39 -6.47
C GLU A 62 -9.00 -4.48 -7.93
N GLN A 63 -7.70 -4.52 -8.18
CA GLN A 63 -7.14 -4.63 -9.53
C GLN A 63 -7.57 -5.91 -10.24
N GLN A 64 -7.66 -7.02 -9.51
CA GLN A 64 -8.16 -8.30 -10.05
C GLN A 64 -9.65 -8.24 -10.42
N SER A 65 -10.42 -7.37 -9.78
CA SER A 65 -11.85 -7.18 -10.06
C SER A 65 -12.13 -6.34 -11.32
N TYR A 66 -11.12 -5.69 -11.90
CA TYR A 66 -11.31 -4.80 -13.04
C TYR A 66 -11.75 -5.56 -14.29
N PRO A 67 -12.67 -4.99 -15.10
CA PRO A 67 -13.01 -5.57 -16.39
C PRO A 67 -11.76 -5.60 -17.29
N LYS A 68 -11.66 -6.65 -18.11
CA LYS A 68 -10.58 -6.73 -19.11
C LYS A 68 -10.62 -5.51 -20.01
N ALA A 69 -9.47 -4.86 -20.19
CA ALA A 69 -9.35 -3.77 -21.15
C ALA A 69 -9.73 -4.28 -22.54
N VAL A 70 -10.80 -3.73 -23.10
CA VAL A 70 -11.20 -3.97 -24.49
C VAL A 70 -10.71 -2.79 -25.34
N PRO A 71 -10.27 -3.04 -26.58
CA PRO A 71 -9.93 -1.95 -27.50
C PRO A 71 -11.16 -1.08 -27.73
N ALA A 72 -10.93 0.23 -27.91
CA ALA A 72 -12.01 1.15 -28.24
C ALA A 72 -12.64 0.73 -29.58
N GLU A 73 -13.97 0.69 -29.64
CA GLU A 73 -14.67 0.57 -30.91
C GLU A 73 -14.41 1.84 -31.73
N PRO A 74 -13.96 1.72 -32.99
CA PRO A 74 -13.82 2.88 -33.87
C PRO A 74 -15.16 3.59 -34.01
N PHE A 75 -15.15 4.92 -33.93
CA PHE A 75 -16.36 5.70 -34.22
C PHE A 75 -16.84 5.38 -35.65
N PRO A 76 -18.14 5.08 -35.85
CA PRO A 76 -18.67 4.86 -37.19
C PRO A 76 -18.46 6.14 -38.01
N GLY A 77 -17.58 6.04 -39.01
CA GLY A 77 -17.20 7.15 -39.90
C GLY A 77 -15.74 7.62 -39.82
N GLN A 78 -14.93 7.14 -38.88
CA GLN A 78 -13.48 7.37 -38.90
C GLN A 78 -12.79 6.33 -39.79
N ALA A 79 -12.39 6.74 -41.00
CA ALA A 79 -11.44 5.98 -41.79
C ALA A 79 -10.17 5.77 -40.97
N ALA A 80 -9.71 4.52 -40.85
CA ALA A 80 -8.46 4.18 -40.18
C ALA A 80 -7.33 5.01 -40.82
N GLY A 81 -6.87 6.02 -40.10
CA GLY A 81 -5.74 6.85 -40.52
C GLY A 81 -4.51 5.98 -40.70
N ARG A 82 -3.83 6.19 -41.84
CA ARG A 82 -2.51 5.65 -42.16
C ARG A 82 -1.46 5.97 -41.10
#